data_AF-A0A7C5R3C0-F1
#
_entry.id   AF-A0A7C5R3C0-F1
#
_cell.length_a   1.000
_cell.length_b   1.000
_cell.length_c   1.000
_cell.angle_alpha   90.00
_cell.angle_beta   90.00
_cell.angle_gamma   90.00
#
_symmetry.space_group_name_H-M   'P 1'
#
loop_
_entity.id
_entity.type
_entity.pdbx_description
1 polymer ?
#
loop_
_entity_poly.entity_id
_entity_poly.type
_entity_poly.pdbx_seq_one_letter_code
_entity_poly.pdbx_strand_id
1 'polypeptide(L)' 'MQCVPAFPNNRLRIFNRWGDEIDVFEPYENNWDGTIGESKDPVPAGTYFYIFQEDRNSDNHLAGYIKVVR' A
#
# COMPACT_ATOMS: atom_id res chain seq x y z
N MET A 1 14.92 6.85 -12.65
CA MET A 1 13.74 6.16 -12.10
C MET A 1 14.23 5.16 -11.07
N GLN A 2 13.96 5.41 -9.78
CA GLN A 2 14.25 4.43 -8.73
C GLN A 2 13.02 3.55 -8.55
N CYS A 3 13.23 2.24 -8.52
CA CYS A 3 12.21 1.21 -8.32
C CYS A 3 12.24 0.73 -6.85
N VAL A 4 11.14 0.11 -6.41
CA VAL A 4 10.91 -0.34 -5.01
C VAL A 4 12.11 -1.09 -4.37
N PRO A 5 12.85 -1.97 -5.08
CA PRO A 5 14.03 -2.65 -4.50
C PRO A 5 15.17 -1.73 -4.05
N ALA A 6 15.19 -0.46 -4.48
CA ALA A 6 16.17 0.53 -4.02
C ALA A 6 15.94 0.99 -2.57
N PHE A 7 14.79 0.65 -1.98
CA PHE A 7 14.34 1.11 -0.68
C PHE A 7 14.05 -0.07 0.26
N PRO A 8 15.07 -0.66 0.91
CA PRO A 8 14.90 -1.87 1.74
C PRO A 8 14.12 -1.62 3.03
N ASN A 9 14.06 -0.37 3.49
CA ASN A 9 13.26 0.05 4.65
C ASN A 9 11.95 0.74 4.24
N ASN A 10 11.45 0.45 3.03
CA ASN A 10 10.21 1.06 2.58
C ASN A 10 9.01 0.54 3.40
N ARG A 11 7.89 1.24 3.23
CA ARG A 11 6.60 0.85 3.79
C ARG A 11 5.47 1.25 2.87
N LEU A 12 4.52 0.35 2.68
CA LEU A 12 3.24 0.66 2.04
C LEU A 12 2.11 0.43 3.05
N ARG A 13 1.26 1.43 3.25
CA ARG A 13 0.02 1.33 4.04
C ARG A 13 -1.16 1.57 3.13
N ILE A 14 -2.19 0.75 3.23
CA ILE A 14 -3.38 0.81 2.38
C ILE A 14 -4.61 1.04 3.25
N PHE A 15 -5.47 1.95 2.80
CA PHE A 15 -6.65 2.37 3.52
C PHE A 15 -7.90 2.20 2.66
N ASN A 16 -9.02 1.89 3.32
CA ASN A 16 -10.32 1.93 2.69
C ASN A 16 -10.82 3.39 2.54
N ARG A 17 -12.00 3.56 1.93
CA ARG A 17 -12.62 4.89 1.71
C ARG A 17 -13.05 5.62 2.98
N TRP A 18 -13.07 4.94 4.12
CA TRP A 18 -13.42 5.51 5.43
C TRP A 18 -12.19 5.91 6.24
N GLY A 19 -10.98 5.61 5.74
CA GLY A 19 -9.72 5.90 6.41
C GLY A 19 -9.20 4.78 7.29
N ASP A 20 -9.86 3.62 7.34
CA ASP A 20 -9.33 2.47 8.09
C ASP A 20 -8.20 1.82 7.30
N GLU A 21 -7.10 1.52 7.98
CA GLU A 21 -6.01 0.72 7.42
C GLU A 21 -6.48 -0.72 7.22
N ILE A 22 -6.31 -1.22 6.01
CA ILE A 22 -6.72 -2.58 5.62
C ILE A 22 -5.53 -3.49 5.33
N ASP A 23 -4.35 -2.90 5.08
CA ASP A 23 -3.12 -3.66 4.85
C ASP A 23 -1.87 -2.81 5.10
N VAL A 24 -0.78 -3.48 5.46
CA VAL A 24 0.53 -2.88 5.70
C VAL A 24 1.66 -3.81 5.25
N PHE A 25 2.60 -3.26 4.48
CA PHE A 25 3.78 -3.96 3.99
C PHE A 25 5.05 -3.29 4.49
N GLU A 26 5.91 -4.07 5.14
CA GLU A 26 7.10 -3.60 5.86
C GLU A 26 8.24 -4.66 5.79
N PRO A 27 8.94 -4.85 4.66
CA PRO A 27 8.93 -3.99 3.46
C PRO A 27 7.86 -4.38 2.43
N TYR A 28 7.53 -3.43 1.57
CA TYR A 28 6.77 -3.62 0.35
C TYR A 28 7.67 -4.09 -0.79
N GLU A 29 7.25 -5.16 -1.47
CA GLU A 29 7.99 -5.80 -2.57
C GLU A 29 7.23 -5.71 -3.89
N ASN A 30 6.33 -4.72 -4.04
CA ASN A 30 5.47 -4.60 -5.23
C ASN A 30 4.52 -5.81 -5.41
N ASN A 31 4.04 -6.37 -4.30
CA ASN A 31 3.31 -7.65 -4.24
C ASN A 31 1.83 -7.50 -3.84
N TRP A 32 1.31 -6.29 -3.69
CA TRP A 32 -0.12 -6.11 -3.41
C TRP A 32 -0.93 -6.38 -4.67
N ASP A 33 -1.85 -7.34 -4.59
CA ASP A 33 -2.66 -7.88 -5.69
C ASP A 33 -4.15 -7.55 -5.53
N GLY A 34 -4.50 -6.64 -4.62
CA GLY A 34 -5.89 -6.26 -4.35
C GLY A 34 -6.58 -7.14 -3.32
N THR A 35 -5.82 -7.83 -2.47
CA THR A 35 -6.35 -8.53 -1.30
C THR A 35 -6.13 -7.76 0.00
N ILE A 36 -6.74 -8.18 1.10
CA ILE A 36 -6.50 -7.63 2.44
C ILE A 36 -5.78 -8.60 3.35
N GLY A 37 -4.72 -8.11 3.99
CA GLY A 37 -4.05 -8.72 5.11
C GLY A 37 -3.59 -10.16 4.83
N GLU A 38 -3.45 -10.95 5.91
CA GLU A 38 -2.97 -12.32 5.81
C GLU A 38 -4.00 -13.28 5.19
N SER A 39 -5.31 -12.98 5.27
CA SER A 39 -6.35 -13.86 4.73
C SER A 39 -6.36 -13.89 3.20
N LYS A 40 -5.73 -12.91 2.56
CA LYS A 40 -5.72 -12.71 1.10
C LYS A 40 -7.14 -12.67 0.52
N ASP A 41 -8.10 -12.18 1.30
CA ASP A 41 -9.46 -12.00 0.80
C ASP A 41 -9.48 -10.83 -0.19
N PRO A 42 -10.10 -11.00 -1.38
CA PRO A 42 -10.12 -9.96 -2.39
C PRO A 42 -11.00 -8.79 -1.95
N VAL A 43 -10.48 -7.57 -2.09
CA VAL A 43 -11.24 -6.37 -1.71
C VAL A 43 -12.40 -6.11 -2.68
N PRO A 44 -13.52 -5.55 -2.21
CA PRO A 44 -14.60 -5.11 -3.08
C PRO A 44 -14.14 -4.12 -4.15
N ALA A 45 -14.89 -4.02 -5.25
CA ALA A 45 -14.67 -2.95 -6.22
C ALA A 45 -14.89 -1.59 -5.53
N GLY A 46 -13.93 -0.67 -5.67
CA GLY A 46 -13.91 0.54 -4.88
C GLY A 46 -12.65 1.37 -5.07
N THR A 47 -12.61 2.50 -4.37
CA THR A 47 -11.41 3.34 -4.27
C THR A 47 -10.77 3.13 -2.92
N TYR A 48 -9.47 2.86 -2.96
CA TYR A 48 -8.59 2.66 -1.82
C TYR A 48 -7.51 3.72 -1.86
N PHE A 49 -6.92 4.03 -0.72
CA PHE A 49 -5.86 5.02 -0.60
C PHE A 49 -4.60 4.33 -0.16
N TYR A 50 -3.44 4.86 -0.56
CA TYR A 50 -2.17 4.34 -0.09
C TYR A 50 -1.24 5.45 0.35
N ILE A 51 -0.36 5.09 1.28
CA ILE A 51 0.79 5.88 1.68
C ILE A 51 2.02 5.00 1.52
N PHE A 52 2.93 5.39 0.64
CA PHE A 52 4.21 4.75 0.41
C PHE A 52 5.34 5.61 0.98
N GLN A 53 6.18 5.02 1.81
CA GLN A 53 7.37 5.65 2.39
C GLN A 53 8.60 4.91 1.89
N GLU A 54 9.59 5.65 1.39
CA GLU A 54 10.88 5.10 0.95
C GLU A 54 11.77 4.68 2.13
N ASP A 55 11.58 5.32 3.30
CA ASP A 55 12.18 4.96 4.57
C ASP A 55 11.15 5.21 5.69
N ARG A 56 10.95 4.26 6.61
CA ARG A 56 10.04 4.39 7.76
C ARG A 56 10.37 5.57 8.69
N ASN A 57 11.62 6.03 8.68
CA ASN A 57 12.07 7.17 9.47
C ASN A 57 12.00 8.50 8.71
N SER A 58 11.55 8.50 7.46
CA SER A 58 11.39 9.70 6.65
C SER A 58 9.95 10.22 6.71
N ASP A 59 9.83 11.54 6.83
CA ASP A 59 8.56 12.24 6.66
C ASP A 59 8.14 12.30 5.18
N ASN A 60 9.06 12.03 4.24
CA ASN A 60 8.73 11.97 2.83
C ASN A 60 7.92 10.72 2.52
N HIS A 61 6.74 10.95 1.96
CA HIS A 61 5.83 9.88 1.55
C HIS A 61 5.13 10.26 0.25
N LEU A 62 4.84 9.23 -0.55
CA LEU A 62 3.99 9.31 -1.72
C LEU A 62 2.59 8.83 -1.31
N ALA A 63 1.59 9.66 -1.52
CA ALA A 63 0.21 9.31 -1.27
C ALA A 63 -0.59 9.33 -2.57
N GLY A 64 -1.60 8.46 -2.66
CA GLY A 64 -2.46 8.38 -3.82
C GLY A 64 -3.66 7.48 -3.58
N TYR A 65 -4.35 7.14 -4.67
CA TYR A 65 -5.49 6.25 -4.64
C TYR A 65 -5.34 5.13 -5.67
N ILE A 66 -5.96 4.00 -5.37
CA ILE A 66 -6.03 2.83 -6.24
C ILE A 66 -7.51 2.50 -6.43
N LYS A 67 -7.92 2.40 -7.69
CA LYS A 67 -9.29 2.01 -8.03
C LYS A 67 -9.29 0.55 -8.41
N VAL A 68 -9.93 -0.28 -7.59
CA VAL A 68 -10.18 -1.69 -7.89
C VAL A 68 -11.45 -1.75 -8.72
N VAL A 69 -11.34 -2.25 -9.95
CA VAL A 69 -12.43 -2.50 -10.88
C VAL A 69 -12.60 -4.01 -11.08
N ARG A 70 -13.84 -4.47 -11.27
CA ARG A 70 -14.20 -5.87 -11.51
C ARG A 70 -14.93 -5.97 -12.86
#